data_AF-A0AAD7IW44-F1
#
_entry.id   AF-A0AAD7IW44-F1
#
_cell.length_a   1.000
_cell.length_b   1.000
_cell.length_c   1.000
_cell.angle_alpha   90.00
_cell.angle_beta   90.00
_cell.angle_gamma   90.00
#
_symmetry.space_group_name_H-M   'P 1'
#
loop_
_entity.id
_entity.type
_entity.pdbx_description
1 polymer ?
#
loop_
_entity_poly.entity_id
_entity_poly.type
_entity_poly.pdbx_seq_one_letter_code
_entity_poly.pdbx_strand_id
1 'polypeptide(L)'
;MAAPFVFVTEADTSTRYGAPYHNYYYGTPQGGPSPFLPPTPLPYSSPYFGPSDGPGTSNAFDPNSVLWPEETPQYESPYTASWIPLAPRQRTNSWRGPAAAPPGSPFLQPVAPAFLHAHPNFTKKHRKSVLWDTTPAWVKNANAYLNAGAPYSSSPAQIHPWLNAEAPSSIFHFDLAPAAFFPLQLISTKPPQSAVVGTTQIHEHAFYPPITKLRIIHPRLPFWPIDLSLPSTIHGAPPISLGDVLITLHRAMHQRITHADWATLGKGDEQRVTRAFTSRCRAEAVRSGVAPAQLRDREVAVRNQGVKRVDFLLGKTVLVGLMRVREDPEGCLRLVTA
;
A
#
# COMPACT_ATOMS: atom_id res chain seq x y z
N MET A 1 25.05 30.46 -42.76
CA MET A 1 25.11 31.64 -41.88
C MET A 1 24.73 31.17 -40.48
N ALA A 2 25.74 30.99 -39.63
CA ALA A 2 25.60 30.40 -38.30
C ALA A 2 25.42 31.53 -37.26
N ALA A 3 24.44 31.39 -36.37
CA ALA A 3 24.22 32.30 -35.26
C ALA A 3 25.14 31.95 -34.07
N PRO A 4 25.74 32.93 -33.37
CA PRO A 4 26.57 32.66 -32.20
C PRO A 4 25.70 32.50 -30.95
N PHE A 5 25.89 31.41 -30.22
CA PHE A 5 25.35 31.24 -28.87
C PHE A 5 26.27 31.94 -27.86
N VAL A 6 25.70 32.84 -27.07
CA VAL A 6 26.36 33.53 -25.95
C VAL A 6 26.16 32.68 -24.70
N PHE A 7 27.24 32.23 -24.09
CA PHE A 7 27.24 31.65 -22.74
C PHE A 7 27.17 32.78 -21.72
N VAL A 8 26.19 32.72 -20.82
CA VAL A 8 26.15 33.52 -19.59
C VAL A 8 26.51 32.60 -18.44
N THR A 9 27.59 32.93 -17.75
CA THR A 9 28.02 32.29 -16.50
C THR A 9 27.72 33.20 -15.31
N GLU A 10 27.63 32.57 -14.14
CA GLU A 10 27.62 33.15 -12.78
C GLU A 10 26.21 33.55 -12.27
N ALA A 11 25.86 33.40 -10.99
CA ALA A 11 26.73 33.40 -9.82
C ALA A 11 26.19 32.55 -8.66
N ASP A 12 27.15 32.17 -7.83
CA ASP A 12 27.08 31.63 -6.49
C ASP A 12 26.36 32.62 -5.54
N THR A 13 25.33 32.16 -4.82
CA THR A 13 24.79 32.87 -3.65
C THR A 13 24.51 31.90 -2.52
N SER A 14 25.53 31.71 -1.70
CA SER A 14 25.40 31.23 -0.33
C SER A 14 24.93 32.37 0.57
N THR A 15 23.72 32.31 1.14
CA THR A 15 23.44 32.97 2.42
C THR A 15 22.27 32.31 3.15
N ARG A 16 22.59 31.70 4.30
CA ARG A 16 21.67 31.37 5.39
C ARG A 16 21.14 32.68 6.00
N TYR A 17 19.83 32.77 6.27
CA TYR A 17 19.28 33.25 7.54
C TYR A 17 17.86 32.69 7.70
N GLY A 18 17.57 32.19 8.91
CA GLY A 18 16.29 31.60 9.26
C GLY A 18 15.20 32.62 9.54
N ALA A 19 13.95 32.20 9.37
CA ALA A 19 12.76 32.91 9.84
C ALA A 19 11.62 31.90 10.12
N PRO A 20 10.68 32.23 11.03
CA PRO A 20 9.92 31.28 11.82
C PRO A 20 8.65 30.76 11.13
N TYR A 21 8.15 29.62 11.62
CA TYR A 21 6.91 28.97 11.21
C TYR A 21 5.71 29.93 11.26
N HIS A 22 5.20 30.30 10.10
CA HIS A 22 3.89 30.93 9.94
C HIS A 22 2.85 29.87 9.53
N ASN A 23 1.82 29.80 10.36
CA ASN A 23 0.69 28.88 10.28
C ASN A 23 -0.35 29.47 9.31
N TYR A 24 -0.46 28.93 8.10
CA TYR A 24 -1.46 29.37 7.12
C TYR A 24 -2.76 28.56 7.29
N TYR A 25 -3.77 29.27 7.82
CA TYR A 25 -5.18 28.91 7.66
C TYR A 25 -5.55 28.87 6.17
N TYR A 26 -6.27 27.82 5.76
CA TYR A 26 -6.89 27.74 4.43
C TYR A 26 -8.05 28.73 4.32
N GLY A 27 -7.77 29.93 3.79
CA GLY A 27 -8.77 30.78 3.16
C GLY A 27 -8.72 30.57 1.65
N THR A 28 -9.83 30.15 1.04
CA THR A 28 -9.99 30.07 -0.42
C THR A 28 -9.85 31.47 -1.04
N PRO A 29 -8.86 31.71 -1.93
CA PRO A 29 -8.73 33.00 -2.59
C PRO A 29 -9.85 33.16 -3.63
N GLN A 30 -10.68 34.19 -3.44
CA GLN A 30 -11.52 34.71 -4.52
C GLN A 30 -10.62 35.14 -5.68
N GLY A 31 -10.94 34.65 -6.88
CA GLY A 31 -10.12 34.79 -8.08
C GLY A 31 -9.90 36.25 -8.48
N GLY A 32 -8.64 36.65 -8.51
CA GLY A 32 -8.20 37.84 -9.24
C GLY A 32 -8.14 37.55 -10.75
N PRO A 33 -8.42 38.53 -11.62
CA PRO A 33 -8.45 38.34 -13.06
C PRO A 33 -7.05 38.00 -13.61
N SER A 34 -6.94 36.85 -14.26
CA SER A 34 -5.75 36.44 -15.02
C SER A 34 -5.58 37.35 -16.25
N PRO A 35 -4.38 37.92 -16.49
CA PRO A 35 -4.13 38.80 -17.64
C PRO A 35 -4.05 38.07 -18.99
N PHE A 36 -4.20 36.73 -19.01
CA PHE A 36 -4.05 35.91 -20.22
C PHE A 36 -5.38 35.44 -20.82
N LEU A 37 -6.52 35.86 -20.27
CA LEU A 37 -7.84 35.55 -20.83
C LEU A 37 -8.49 36.85 -21.33
N PRO A 38 -8.75 37.01 -22.64
CA PRO A 38 -9.51 38.15 -23.13
C PRO A 38 -10.94 38.10 -22.55
N PRO A 39 -11.55 39.25 -22.23
CA PRO A 39 -12.92 39.30 -21.72
C PRO A 39 -13.88 38.76 -22.80
N THR A 40 -14.53 37.64 -22.51
CA THR A 40 -15.56 37.03 -23.36
C THR A 40 -16.87 37.83 -23.26
N PRO A 41 -17.38 38.43 -24.35
CA PRO A 41 -18.70 39.05 -24.35
C PRO A 41 -19.74 37.99 -24.71
N LEU A 42 -20.27 37.29 -23.70
CA LEU A 42 -21.44 36.43 -23.89
C LEU A 42 -22.56 36.87 -22.93
N PRO A 43 -23.71 37.34 -23.45
CA PRO A 43 -24.91 37.54 -22.65
C PRO A 43 -25.63 36.20 -22.53
N TYR A 44 -25.40 35.47 -21.44
CA TYR A 44 -26.26 34.34 -21.08
C TYR A 44 -26.98 34.61 -19.77
N SER A 45 -28.17 35.17 -19.92
CA SER A 45 -29.29 35.04 -18.98
C SER A 45 -29.62 33.56 -18.80
N SER A 46 -29.51 33.09 -17.55
CA SER A 46 -29.89 31.74 -17.12
C SER A 46 -31.40 31.49 -17.34
N PRO A 47 -31.81 30.33 -17.89
CA PRO A 47 -33.21 30.04 -18.24
C PRO A 47 -34.07 29.57 -17.05
N TYR A 48 -33.68 29.83 -15.80
CA TYR A 48 -34.42 29.39 -14.60
C TYR A 48 -35.22 30.49 -13.87
N PHE A 49 -35.44 31.64 -14.51
CA PHE A 49 -36.42 32.61 -14.01
C PHE A 49 -37.81 32.30 -14.57
N GLY A 50 -38.67 31.73 -13.73
CA GLY A 50 -40.08 31.52 -14.05
C GLY A 50 -40.85 32.85 -14.00
N PRO A 51 -41.66 33.18 -15.01
CA PRO A 51 -42.56 34.31 -14.94
C PRO A 51 -43.93 33.91 -14.39
N SER A 52 -44.39 34.80 -13.53
CA SER A 52 -45.70 34.99 -12.92
C SER A 52 -46.89 34.95 -13.88
N ASP A 53 -48.03 34.64 -13.28
CA ASP A 53 -49.40 34.56 -13.80
C ASP A 53 -49.84 35.66 -14.76
N GLY A 54 -50.62 35.28 -15.79
CA GLY A 54 -51.40 36.19 -16.64
C GLY A 54 -52.14 35.45 -17.78
N PRO A 55 -53.44 35.72 -18.03
CA PRO A 55 -54.33 34.81 -18.77
C PRO A 55 -54.44 35.16 -20.26
N GLY A 56 -54.63 34.14 -21.12
CA GLY A 56 -55.20 34.34 -22.45
C GLY A 56 -54.73 33.40 -23.55
N THR A 57 -55.66 32.59 -24.02
CA THR A 57 -55.83 32.10 -25.41
C THR A 57 -54.89 31.01 -25.96
N SER A 58 -55.45 29.79 -25.97
CA SER A 58 -55.54 28.83 -27.08
C SER A 58 -54.42 28.77 -28.12
N ASN A 59 -53.64 27.69 -28.12
CA ASN A 59 -53.70 26.69 -29.19
C ASN A 59 -52.90 25.43 -28.82
N ALA A 60 -53.40 24.31 -29.33
CA ALA A 60 -53.13 22.95 -28.93
C ALA A 60 -51.74 22.43 -29.33
N PHE A 61 -51.10 21.70 -28.41
CA PHE A 61 -50.22 20.58 -28.71
C PHE A 61 -50.35 19.58 -27.55
N ASP A 62 -50.71 18.33 -27.87
CA ASP A 62 -50.89 17.23 -26.92
C ASP A 62 -49.58 16.44 -26.81
N PRO A 63 -48.80 16.57 -25.72
CA PRO A 63 -47.49 15.93 -25.58
C PRO A 63 -47.56 14.47 -25.11
N ASN A 64 -48.74 13.83 -25.11
CA ASN A 64 -48.94 12.45 -24.65
C ASN A 64 -49.02 11.38 -25.77
N SER A 65 -48.43 11.60 -26.95
CA SER A 65 -48.45 10.57 -28.00
C SER A 65 -47.11 10.35 -28.71
N VAL A 66 -46.16 9.70 -28.01
CA VAL A 66 -45.14 8.89 -28.69
C VAL A 66 -45.02 7.54 -28.00
N LEU A 67 -45.52 6.52 -28.71
CA LEU A 67 -45.45 5.10 -28.43
C LEU A 67 -43.99 4.62 -28.41
N TRP A 68 -43.56 4.07 -27.28
CA TRP A 68 -42.33 3.30 -27.18
C TRP A 68 -42.59 1.86 -27.65
N PRO A 69 -41.76 1.28 -28.52
CA PRO A 69 -41.88 -0.13 -28.85
C PRO A 69 -41.40 -1.01 -27.68
N GLU A 70 -42.27 -1.96 -27.43
CA GLU A 70 -42.28 -3.03 -26.45
C GLU A 70 -41.15 -4.06 -26.69
N GLU A 71 -40.65 -4.58 -25.58
CA GLU A 71 -40.01 -5.89 -25.33
C GLU A 71 -39.33 -6.67 -26.48
N THR A 72 -38.02 -6.95 -26.31
CA THR A 72 -37.37 -8.17 -26.81
C THR A 72 -36.19 -8.56 -25.90
N PRO A 73 -35.73 -9.84 -25.93
CA PRO A 73 -35.50 -10.62 -24.73
C PRO A 73 -34.07 -10.57 -24.16
N GLN A 74 -33.99 -10.97 -22.90
CA GLN A 74 -32.81 -11.18 -22.07
C GLN A 74 -31.68 -11.90 -22.82
N TYR A 75 -30.55 -11.21 -23.00
CA TYR A 75 -29.25 -11.84 -23.25
C TYR A 75 -28.58 -12.05 -21.90
N GLU A 76 -28.73 -13.26 -21.34
CA GLU A 76 -28.02 -13.68 -20.14
C GLU A 76 -26.52 -13.74 -20.43
N SER A 77 -25.76 -12.84 -19.79
CA SER A 77 -24.31 -12.91 -19.74
C SER A 77 -23.89 -14.08 -18.83
N PRO A 78 -23.12 -15.08 -19.32
CA PRO A 78 -22.76 -16.27 -18.53
C PRO A 78 -21.70 -16.00 -17.44
N TYR A 79 -21.41 -14.74 -17.12
CA TYR A 79 -20.40 -14.36 -16.12
C TYR A 79 -20.92 -13.49 -14.96
N THR A 80 -22.22 -13.24 -14.85
CA THR A 80 -22.80 -12.66 -13.63
C THR A 80 -23.04 -13.75 -12.59
N ALA A 81 -21.95 -14.22 -11.98
CA ALA A 81 -22.04 -15.00 -10.75
C ALA A 81 -22.76 -14.16 -9.68
N SER A 82 -23.88 -14.72 -9.23
CA SER A 82 -24.83 -14.19 -8.25
C SER A 82 -24.18 -13.90 -6.90
N TRP A 83 -23.77 -12.65 -6.68
CA TRP A 83 -23.59 -12.12 -5.32
C TRP A 83 -24.86 -11.42 -4.89
N ILE A 84 -25.85 -12.23 -4.50
CA ILE A 84 -27.02 -11.78 -3.75
C ILE A 84 -26.50 -11.25 -2.41
N PRO A 85 -26.74 -9.98 -2.05
CA PRO A 85 -26.39 -9.49 -0.73
C PRO A 85 -27.31 -10.15 0.30
N LEU A 86 -26.83 -11.20 0.95
CA LEU A 86 -27.42 -11.71 2.18
C LEU A 86 -27.50 -10.55 3.18
N ALA A 87 -28.71 -10.27 3.65
CA ALA A 87 -29.01 -9.24 4.64
C ALA A 87 -28.00 -9.27 5.81
N PRO A 88 -27.65 -8.12 6.40
CA PRO A 88 -26.68 -8.04 7.49
C PRO A 88 -27.13 -8.95 8.64
N ARG A 89 -26.34 -10.01 8.92
CA ARG A 89 -26.50 -10.84 10.12
C ARG A 89 -26.39 -9.92 11.36
N GLN A 90 -27.49 -9.77 12.09
CA GLN A 90 -27.46 -9.22 13.43
C GLN A 90 -26.51 -10.06 14.30
N ARG A 91 -25.47 -9.44 14.85
CA ARG A 91 -24.61 -10.07 15.84
C ARG A 91 -25.40 -10.15 17.15
N THR A 92 -25.76 -11.36 17.57
CA THR A 92 -26.26 -11.59 18.92
C THR A 92 -25.09 -11.48 19.89
N ASN A 93 -25.21 -10.60 20.89
CA ASN A 93 -24.29 -10.50 22.01
C ASN A 93 -24.40 -11.76 22.88
N SER A 94 -23.59 -12.78 22.60
CA SER A 94 -23.44 -13.95 23.47
C SER A 94 -22.11 -13.89 24.23
N TRP A 95 -21.98 -12.89 25.09
CA TRP A 95 -21.09 -12.98 26.26
C TRP A 95 -21.88 -12.50 27.48
N ARG A 96 -22.57 -13.44 28.13
CA ARG A 96 -23.02 -13.25 29.51
C ARG A 96 -21.81 -13.60 30.36
N GLY A 97 -21.23 -12.61 31.02
CA GLY A 97 -20.14 -12.83 31.97
C GLY A 97 -20.53 -13.85 33.04
N PRO A 98 -19.54 -14.43 33.75
CA PRO A 98 -19.81 -15.39 34.82
C PRO A 98 -20.74 -14.74 35.86
N ALA A 99 -21.86 -15.41 36.12
CA ALA A 99 -22.78 -15.06 37.18
C ALA A 99 -22.00 -14.95 38.50
N ALA A 100 -22.36 -13.94 39.31
CA ALA A 100 -21.84 -13.78 40.66
C ALA A 100 -21.92 -15.11 41.41
N ALA A 101 -20.81 -15.50 42.04
CA ALA A 101 -20.73 -16.71 42.84
C ALA A 101 -21.82 -16.67 43.94
N PRO A 102 -22.57 -17.76 44.16
CA PRO A 102 -23.55 -17.81 45.22
C PRO A 102 -22.87 -17.66 46.60
N PRO A 103 -23.43 -16.85 47.51
CA PRO A 103 -22.90 -16.71 48.86
C PRO A 103 -23.23 -17.97 49.66
N GLY A 104 -22.21 -18.77 49.97
CA GLY A 104 -22.30 -19.84 50.97
C GLY A 104 -21.76 -21.19 50.49
N SER A 105 -20.45 -21.40 50.61
CA SER A 105 -19.92 -22.74 50.85
C SER A 105 -19.12 -22.75 52.17
N PRO A 106 -19.54 -23.54 53.17
CA PRO A 106 -18.90 -23.63 54.48
C PRO A 106 -18.09 -24.92 54.59
N PHE A 107 -16.99 -25.02 53.85
CA PHE A 107 -15.95 -26.03 54.08
C PHE A 107 -14.60 -25.30 54.10
N LEU A 108 -14.15 -24.85 55.28
CA LEU A 108 -13.19 -25.56 56.15
C LEU A 108 -11.85 -25.80 55.41
N GLN A 109 -10.90 -24.84 55.43
CA GLN A 109 -9.82 -24.61 56.43
C GLN A 109 -8.66 -25.65 56.35
N PRO A 110 -7.46 -25.45 56.94
CA PRO A 110 -6.60 -24.27 57.16
C PRO A 110 -5.07 -24.52 56.92
N VAL A 111 -4.28 -23.42 56.88
CA VAL A 111 -2.92 -23.19 57.45
C VAL A 111 -1.84 -24.30 57.49
N ALA A 112 -0.66 -24.01 56.89
CA ALA A 112 0.74 -24.08 57.44
C ALA A 112 1.79 -24.53 56.37
N PRO A 113 3.12 -24.45 56.62
CA PRO A 113 3.94 -23.32 57.08
C PRO A 113 5.14 -23.06 56.12
N ALA A 114 5.93 -22.04 56.48
CA ALA A 114 7.18 -21.66 55.84
C ALA A 114 8.19 -22.82 55.68
N PHE A 115 8.72 -22.98 54.46
CA PHE A 115 9.98 -23.67 54.21
C PHE A 115 10.95 -22.75 53.49
N LEU A 116 11.85 -22.17 54.28
CA LEU A 116 13.14 -21.65 53.85
C LEU A 116 13.98 -22.81 53.31
N HIS A 117 14.11 -22.92 51.99
CA HIS A 117 15.18 -23.69 51.37
C HIS A 117 16.09 -22.73 50.61
N ALA A 118 17.10 -22.26 51.32
CA ALA A 118 18.28 -21.64 50.74
C ALA A 118 19.00 -22.69 49.91
N HIS A 119 18.98 -22.55 48.58
CA HIS A 119 19.94 -23.21 47.71
C HIS A 119 21.14 -22.28 47.52
N PRO A 120 22.29 -22.53 48.19
CA PRO A 120 23.54 -21.92 47.78
C PRO A 120 24.03 -22.65 46.53
N ASN A 121 24.75 -21.94 45.67
CA ASN A 121 25.44 -22.42 44.45
C ASN A 121 24.69 -22.20 43.12
N PHE A 122 24.08 -21.02 42.95
CA PHE A 122 24.12 -20.42 41.62
C PHE A 122 25.53 -19.91 41.36
N THR A 123 26.35 -20.78 40.78
CA THR A 123 27.58 -20.38 40.09
C THR A 123 27.20 -19.26 39.13
N LYS A 124 27.70 -18.05 39.43
CA LYS A 124 27.67 -16.91 38.51
C LYS A 124 28.41 -17.37 37.26
N LYS A 125 27.68 -17.98 36.32
CA LYS A 125 28.15 -18.17 34.96
C LYS A 125 28.46 -16.77 34.46
N HIS A 126 29.76 -16.46 34.43
CA HIS A 126 30.31 -15.30 33.74
C HIS A 126 29.56 -15.18 32.43
N ARG A 127 28.68 -14.17 32.32
CA ARG A 127 28.10 -13.76 31.05
C ARG A 127 29.29 -13.31 30.22
N LYS A 128 29.85 -14.25 29.46
CA LYS A 128 30.91 -14.01 28.49
C LYS A 128 30.40 -12.91 27.58
N SER A 129 31.18 -11.82 27.54
CA SER A 129 31.20 -10.74 26.55
C SER A 129 29.85 -10.42 25.88
N VAL A 130 29.31 -9.27 26.24
CA VAL A 130 28.44 -8.44 25.39
C VAL A 130 29.24 -8.01 24.16
N LEU A 131 29.53 -8.96 23.29
CA LEU A 131 29.84 -8.67 21.90
C LEU A 131 28.48 -8.44 21.24
N TRP A 132 28.41 -7.36 20.49
CA TRP A 132 27.28 -6.84 19.76
C TRP A 132 26.77 -7.87 18.76
N ASP A 133 26.10 -8.93 19.24
CA ASP A 133 25.36 -9.86 18.41
C ASP A 133 24.13 -9.13 17.88
N THR A 134 24.35 -8.21 16.94
CA THR A 134 23.34 -7.57 16.08
C THR A 134 22.85 -8.57 15.03
N THR A 135 22.80 -9.86 15.37
CA THR A 135 22.18 -10.87 14.54
C THR A 135 20.66 -10.73 14.70
N PRO A 136 19.91 -10.51 13.60
CA PRO A 136 18.46 -10.42 13.66
C PRO A 136 17.87 -11.67 14.32
N ALA A 137 16.75 -11.53 15.03
CA ALA A 137 16.10 -12.65 15.70
C ALA A 137 15.79 -13.81 14.73
N TRP A 138 15.48 -13.50 13.46
CA TRP A 138 15.22 -14.47 12.41
C TRP A 138 16.47 -15.19 11.87
N VAL A 139 17.69 -14.71 12.15
CA VAL A 139 18.97 -15.34 11.74
C VAL A 139 19.42 -16.43 12.72
N LYS A 140 18.89 -16.43 13.96
CA LYS A 140 19.39 -17.24 15.08
C LYS A 140 19.38 -18.75 14.86
N ASN A 141 18.58 -19.26 13.92
CA ASN A 141 18.54 -20.70 13.60
C ASN A 141 19.46 -21.12 12.44
N ALA A 142 20.01 -20.19 11.66
CA ALA A 142 20.86 -20.54 10.52
C ALA A 142 22.26 -20.98 10.94
N ASN A 143 22.75 -20.53 12.11
CA ASN A 143 24.14 -20.71 12.51
C ASN A 143 24.40 -21.93 13.39
N ALA A 144 23.38 -22.70 13.77
CA ALA A 144 23.56 -23.88 14.63
C ALA A 144 24.35 -25.02 13.94
N TYR A 145 24.54 -24.96 12.61
CA TYR A 145 25.28 -25.95 11.83
C TYR A 145 26.54 -25.40 11.14
N LEU A 146 26.98 -24.18 11.48
CA LEU A 146 28.27 -23.68 10.99
C LEU A 146 29.41 -24.41 11.71
N ASN A 147 29.74 -25.55 11.11
CA ASN A 147 30.86 -26.43 11.40
C ASN A 147 32.15 -25.59 11.46
N ALA A 148 32.83 -25.58 12.61
CA ALA A 148 33.92 -24.67 12.96
C ALA A 148 35.24 -24.86 12.18
N GLY A 149 35.21 -25.46 10.98
CA GLY A 149 36.39 -25.79 10.19
C GLY A 149 36.26 -25.60 8.68
N ALA A 150 35.14 -25.05 8.17
CA ALA A 150 35.01 -24.79 6.74
C ALA A 150 35.77 -23.50 6.35
N PRO A 151 36.58 -23.52 5.27
CA PRO A 151 37.21 -22.30 4.76
C PRO A 151 36.13 -21.27 4.43
N TYR A 152 36.42 -19.98 4.64
CA TYR A 152 35.51 -18.83 4.51
C TYR A 152 34.94 -18.67 3.09
N SER A 153 34.06 -19.57 2.65
CA SER A 153 33.17 -19.31 1.53
C SER A 153 32.22 -18.21 1.98
N SER A 154 32.20 -17.09 1.27
CA SER A 154 31.28 -15.98 1.56
C SER A 154 29.85 -16.51 1.52
N SER A 155 29.23 -16.72 2.68
CA SER A 155 27.83 -17.13 2.76
C SER A 155 27.00 -16.13 1.94
N PRO A 156 26.13 -16.60 1.05
CA PRO A 156 25.28 -15.70 0.28
C PRO A 156 24.47 -14.85 1.26
N ALA A 157 24.31 -13.57 0.95
CA ALA A 157 23.49 -12.70 1.79
C ALA A 157 22.09 -13.32 1.95
N GLN A 158 21.58 -13.35 3.16
CA GLN A 158 20.27 -13.87 3.50
C GLN A 158 19.24 -12.73 3.37
N ILE A 159 18.09 -13.04 2.77
CA ILE A 159 16.95 -12.12 2.64
C ILE A 159 15.99 -12.41 3.79
N HIS A 160 15.41 -11.37 4.39
CA HIS A 160 14.40 -11.49 5.43
C HIS A 160 13.29 -12.49 5.00
N PRO A 161 12.81 -13.41 5.86
CA PRO A 161 11.88 -14.46 5.46
C PRO A 161 10.59 -13.97 4.76
N TRP A 162 10.06 -12.82 5.16
CA TRP A 162 8.88 -12.21 4.51
C TRP A 162 9.19 -11.54 3.16
N LEU A 163 10.46 -11.31 2.86
CA LEU A 163 10.92 -10.82 1.57
C LEU A 163 11.56 -11.92 0.72
N ASN A 164 11.71 -13.15 1.21
CA ASN A 164 12.41 -14.19 0.48
C ASN A 164 11.46 -14.97 -0.44
N ALA A 165 11.52 -14.73 -1.75
CA ALA A 165 10.72 -15.48 -2.72
C ALA A 165 11.28 -16.89 -3.03
N GLU A 166 12.51 -17.21 -2.64
CA GLU A 166 13.08 -18.56 -2.79
C GLU A 166 12.48 -19.54 -1.77
N ALA A 167 12.07 -19.03 -0.61
CA ALA A 167 11.38 -19.76 0.43
C ALA A 167 10.15 -18.94 0.91
N PRO A 168 9.10 -18.84 0.07
CA PRO A 168 8.00 -17.92 0.30
C PRO A 168 7.29 -18.24 1.61
N SER A 169 7.08 -17.21 2.42
CA SER A 169 6.44 -17.35 3.72
C SER A 169 4.93 -17.29 3.57
N SER A 170 4.22 -18.36 3.92
CA SER A 170 2.75 -18.39 3.89
C SER A 170 2.09 -17.50 4.94
N ILE A 171 2.87 -16.99 5.91
CA ILE A 171 2.36 -16.16 6.99
C ILE A 171 2.33 -14.67 6.65
N PHE A 172 2.93 -14.24 5.54
CA PHE A 172 3.02 -12.82 5.19
C PHE A 172 2.21 -12.53 3.93
N HIS A 173 1.38 -11.50 3.99
CA HIS A 173 0.52 -11.09 2.89
C HIS A 173 0.59 -9.58 2.71
N PHE A 174 1.07 -9.13 1.55
CA PHE A 174 1.12 -7.73 1.21
C PHE A 174 0.62 -7.50 -0.21
N ASP A 175 -0.61 -6.98 -0.32
CA ASP A 175 -1.21 -6.57 -1.59
C ASP A 175 -0.74 -5.16 -1.93
N LEU A 176 -0.16 -4.99 -3.13
CA LEU A 176 0.33 -3.73 -3.67
C LEU A 176 -0.77 -2.90 -4.35
N ALA A 177 -1.97 -3.45 -4.58
CA ALA A 177 -3.08 -2.74 -5.23
C ALA A 177 -3.76 -1.63 -4.39
N PRO A 178 -4.04 -1.80 -3.08
CA PRO A 178 -4.73 -0.80 -2.30
C PRO A 178 -3.86 0.44 -2.09
N ALA A 179 -4.48 1.61 -2.19
CA ALA A 179 -3.82 2.89 -1.93
C ALA A 179 -3.29 3.03 -0.49
N ALA A 180 -3.86 2.30 0.46
CA ALA A 180 -3.41 2.31 1.83
C ALA A 180 -2.36 1.22 2.09
N PHE A 181 -1.30 1.60 2.81
CA PHE A 181 -0.20 0.70 3.17
C PHE A 181 -0.60 -0.19 4.36
N PHE A 182 -0.95 -1.44 4.09
CA PHE A 182 -1.40 -2.41 5.10
C PHE A 182 -0.74 -3.79 4.89
N PRO A 183 0.54 -3.97 5.28
CA PRO A 183 1.14 -5.29 5.35
C PRO A 183 0.44 -6.12 6.43
N LEU A 184 0.02 -7.34 6.06
CA LEU A 184 -0.69 -8.26 6.94
C LEU A 184 0.16 -9.49 7.25
N GLN A 185 0.08 -9.96 8.48
CA GLN A 185 0.63 -11.23 8.94
C GLN A 185 -0.51 -12.16 9.33
N LEU A 186 -0.49 -13.39 8.85
CA LEU A 186 -1.37 -14.47 9.26
C LEU A 186 -0.87 -15.04 10.60
N ILE A 187 -1.67 -14.88 11.65
CA ILE A 187 -1.37 -15.36 13.01
C ILE A 187 -1.83 -16.82 13.17
N SER A 188 -3.01 -17.15 12.64
CA SER A 188 -3.59 -18.49 12.72
C SER A 188 -4.20 -18.87 11.38
N THR A 189 -4.09 -20.15 11.02
CA THR A 189 -4.70 -20.73 9.82
C THR A 189 -6.10 -21.28 10.09
N LYS A 190 -6.43 -21.59 11.36
CA LYS A 190 -7.69 -22.24 11.76
C LYS A 190 -8.16 -21.69 13.12
N PRO A 191 -9.11 -20.72 13.14
CA PRO A 191 -9.65 -19.96 12.00
C PRO A 191 -8.59 -19.01 11.39
N PRO A 192 -8.73 -18.61 10.11
CA PRO A 192 -7.83 -17.64 9.51
C PRO A 192 -7.93 -16.30 10.24
N GLN A 193 -6.84 -15.91 10.89
CA GLN A 193 -6.71 -14.63 11.58
C GLN A 193 -5.49 -13.90 11.06
N SER A 194 -5.70 -12.69 10.56
CA SER A 194 -4.63 -11.79 10.15
C SER A 194 -4.57 -10.57 11.07
N ALA A 195 -3.36 -10.05 11.27
CA ALA A 195 -3.12 -8.78 11.92
C ALA A 195 -2.20 -7.93 11.05
N VAL A 196 -2.27 -6.61 11.24
CA VAL A 196 -1.30 -5.69 10.64
C VAL A 196 0.07 -5.97 11.25
N VAL A 197 1.10 -5.98 10.42
CA VAL A 197 2.47 -6.17 10.88
C VAL A 197 2.84 -5.07 11.88
N GLY A 198 3.40 -5.45 13.02
CA GLY A 198 3.80 -4.51 14.07
C GLY A 198 5.01 -3.67 13.69
N THR A 199 5.17 -2.53 14.37
CA THR A 199 6.26 -1.58 14.12
C THR A 199 7.63 -2.19 14.38
N THR A 200 7.77 -3.04 15.40
CA THR A 200 9.04 -3.69 15.72
C THR A 200 9.53 -4.59 14.60
N GLN A 201 8.62 -5.34 13.95
CA GLN A 201 8.97 -6.22 12.83
C GLN A 201 9.34 -5.42 11.58
N ILE A 202 8.62 -4.32 11.31
CA ILE A 202 8.92 -3.42 10.18
C ILE A 202 10.33 -2.80 10.30
N HIS A 203 10.82 -2.59 11.53
CA HIS A 203 12.18 -2.07 11.77
C HIS A 203 13.28 -3.14 11.71
N GLU A 204 12.95 -4.41 11.51
CA GLU A 204 13.97 -5.46 11.36
C GLU A 204 14.77 -5.27 10.07
N HIS A 205 16.03 -5.70 10.07
CA HIS A 205 16.88 -5.62 8.89
C HIS A 205 16.31 -6.49 7.76
N ALA A 206 16.22 -5.94 6.55
CA ALA A 206 15.75 -6.67 5.38
C ALA A 206 16.74 -7.72 4.88
N PHE A 207 18.03 -7.58 5.23
CA PHE A 207 19.12 -8.42 4.75
C PHE A 207 20.14 -8.74 5.84
N TYR A 208 20.80 -9.88 5.70
CA TYR A 208 21.94 -10.27 6.53
C TYR A 208 23.07 -10.86 5.66
N PRO A 209 24.27 -10.27 5.60
CA PRO A 209 24.69 -9.06 6.31
C PRO A 209 23.87 -7.82 5.87
N PRO A 210 23.79 -6.79 6.72
CA PRO A 210 23.01 -5.59 6.39
C PRO A 210 23.59 -4.85 5.19
N ILE A 211 22.72 -4.36 4.30
CA ILE A 211 23.07 -3.58 3.11
C ILE A 211 22.42 -2.20 3.16
N THR A 212 22.99 -1.23 2.44
CA THR A 212 22.57 0.18 2.44
C THR A 212 22.05 0.66 1.07
N LYS A 213 22.24 -0.15 0.03
CA LYS A 213 21.77 0.07 -1.33
C LYS A 213 21.09 -1.19 -1.84
N LEU A 214 20.00 -1.03 -2.55
CA LEU A 214 19.22 -2.12 -3.12
C LEU A 214 18.59 -1.65 -4.43
N ARG A 215 18.69 -2.47 -5.47
CA ARG A 215 17.98 -2.28 -6.73
C ARG A 215 17.01 -3.44 -6.95
N ILE A 216 15.74 -3.12 -7.13
CA ILE A 216 14.68 -4.10 -7.37
C ILE A 216 14.14 -3.93 -8.78
N ILE A 217 14.06 -5.02 -9.53
CA ILE A 217 13.49 -5.07 -10.88
C ILE A 217 12.27 -5.98 -10.89
N HIS A 218 11.29 -5.68 -11.75
CA HIS A 218 10.15 -6.58 -11.97
C HIS A 218 10.09 -6.97 -13.46
N PRO A 219 9.87 -8.25 -13.82
CA PRO A 219 9.93 -8.70 -15.22
C PRO A 219 8.96 -7.98 -16.16
N ARG A 220 7.81 -7.52 -15.64
CA ARG A 220 6.82 -6.73 -16.41
C ARG A 220 7.12 -5.23 -16.44
N LEU A 221 8.05 -4.76 -15.61
CA LEU A 221 8.37 -3.35 -15.41
C LEU A 221 9.89 -3.12 -15.55
N PRO A 222 10.55 -3.61 -16.63
CA PRO A 222 12.01 -3.51 -16.73
C PRO A 222 12.49 -2.05 -16.80
N PHE A 223 11.66 -1.15 -17.34
CA PHE A 223 11.97 0.27 -17.50
C PHE A 223 11.82 1.10 -16.21
N TRP A 224 11.26 0.50 -15.15
CA TRP A 224 11.06 1.16 -13.87
C TRP A 224 11.73 0.39 -12.73
N PRO A 225 13.08 0.34 -12.72
CA PRO A 225 13.79 -0.18 -11.56
C PRO A 225 13.44 0.64 -10.32
N ILE A 226 13.44 -0.03 -9.18
CA ILE A 226 13.17 0.57 -7.88
C ILE A 226 14.50 0.59 -7.14
N ASP A 227 15.10 1.77 -7.12
CA ASP A 227 16.36 2.01 -6.42
C ASP A 227 16.07 2.50 -5.01
N LEU A 228 16.61 1.81 -4.03
CA LEU A 228 16.53 2.14 -2.62
C LEU A 228 17.95 2.38 -2.12
N SER A 229 18.25 3.63 -1.81
CA SER A 229 19.52 4.03 -1.19
C SER A 229 19.24 4.90 0.02
N LEU A 230 19.72 4.49 1.18
CA LEU A 230 19.60 5.30 2.39
C LEU A 230 20.70 6.36 2.43
N PRO A 231 20.39 7.61 2.83
CA PRO A 231 21.38 8.67 2.89
C PRO A 231 22.48 8.32 3.89
N SER A 232 23.73 8.48 3.46
CA SER A 232 24.88 8.27 4.33
C SER A 232 24.96 9.40 5.35
N THR A 233 25.01 9.06 6.62
CA THR A 233 25.23 10.04 7.71
C THR A 233 26.69 10.05 8.15
N ILE A 234 27.06 10.96 9.05
CA ILE A 234 28.40 11.00 9.68
C ILE A 234 28.73 9.64 10.35
N HIS A 235 27.72 8.91 10.80
CA HIS A 235 27.84 7.59 11.44
C HIS A 235 27.68 6.43 10.44
N GLY A 236 27.71 6.70 9.14
CA GLY A 236 27.39 5.75 8.07
C GLY A 236 25.91 5.76 7.69
N ALA A 237 25.58 5.09 6.58
CA ALA A 237 24.20 4.87 6.20
C ALA A 237 23.58 3.78 7.09
N PRO A 238 22.37 3.98 7.65
CA PRO A 238 21.69 2.92 8.39
C PRO A 238 21.40 1.73 7.45
N PRO A 239 21.29 0.52 8.00
CA PRO A 239 20.93 -0.65 7.22
C PRO A 239 19.49 -0.56 6.72
N ILE A 240 19.23 -1.12 5.53
CA ILE A 240 17.88 -1.18 4.97
C ILE A 240 17.00 -2.06 5.85
N SER A 241 15.91 -1.48 6.36
CA SER A 241 14.88 -2.20 7.11
C SER A 241 13.84 -2.84 6.19
N LEU A 242 13.09 -3.81 6.73
CA LEU A 242 11.94 -4.40 6.06
C LEU A 242 10.93 -3.31 5.64
N GLY A 243 10.67 -2.35 6.51
CA GLY A 243 9.78 -1.22 6.27
C GLY A 243 10.20 -0.36 5.09
N ASP A 244 11.50 -0.04 5.00
CA ASP A 244 12.03 0.73 3.89
C ASP A 244 11.74 0.04 2.56
N VAL A 245 11.93 -1.28 2.49
CA VAL A 245 11.66 -2.07 1.28
C VAL A 245 10.17 -2.05 0.94
N LEU A 246 9.29 -2.38 1.90
CA LEU A 246 7.85 -2.46 1.66
C LEU A 246 7.24 -1.11 1.28
N ILE A 247 7.63 -0.03 1.97
CA ILE A 247 7.14 1.33 1.68
C ILE A 247 7.65 1.80 0.32
N THR A 248 8.91 1.55 0.00
CA THR A 248 9.49 1.93 -1.29
C THR A 248 8.81 1.20 -2.44
N LEU A 249 8.58 -0.11 -2.29
CA LEU A 249 7.81 -0.91 -3.27
C LEU A 249 6.40 -0.35 -3.46
N HIS A 250 5.67 -0.10 -2.37
CA HIS A 250 4.32 0.44 -2.42
C HIS A 250 4.28 1.79 -3.14
N ARG A 251 5.14 2.73 -2.73
CA ARG A 251 5.22 4.06 -3.35
C ARG A 251 5.56 3.97 -4.83
N ALA A 252 6.54 3.14 -5.21
CA ALA A 252 6.94 2.96 -6.60
C ALA A 252 5.80 2.39 -7.45
N MET A 253 5.06 1.39 -6.95
CA MET A 253 3.92 0.80 -7.65
C MET A 253 2.74 1.77 -7.81
N HIS A 254 2.61 2.72 -6.90
CA HIS A 254 1.55 3.73 -6.93
C HIS A 254 1.90 4.98 -7.74
N GLN A 255 3.08 5.05 -8.37
CA GLN A 255 3.42 6.13 -9.29
C GLN A 255 2.55 6.07 -10.56
N ARG A 256 2.09 7.24 -11.01
CA ARG A 256 1.39 7.39 -12.30
C ARG A 256 2.35 7.10 -13.44
N ILE A 257 1.84 6.44 -14.48
CA ILE A 257 2.58 6.29 -15.73
C ILE A 257 2.42 7.54 -16.60
N THR A 258 3.37 7.77 -17.50
CA THR A 258 3.31 8.85 -18.48
C THR A 258 2.61 8.40 -19.77
N HIS A 259 2.20 9.35 -20.61
CA HIS A 259 1.65 9.04 -21.94
C HIS A 259 2.69 8.36 -22.85
N ALA A 260 3.97 8.69 -22.71
CA ALA A 260 5.04 8.04 -23.45
C ALA A 260 5.13 6.56 -23.08
N ASP A 261 5.07 6.24 -21.79
CA ASP A 261 5.05 4.86 -21.31
C ASP A 261 3.85 4.08 -21.87
N TRP A 262 2.66 4.69 -21.86
CA TRP A 262 1.46 4.10 -22.44
C TRP A 262 1.61 3.80 -23.93
N ALA A 263 2.20 4.73 -24.69
CA ALA A 263 2.42 4.58 -26.12
C ALA A 263 3.40 3.44 -26.49
N THR A 264 4.24 3.00 -25.54
CA THR A 264 5.11 1.83 -25.77
C THR A 264 4.37 0.49 -25.71
N LEU A 265 3.14 0.47 -25.18
CA LEU A 265 2.35 -0.75 -25.08
C LEU A 265 1.80 -1.19 -26.44
N GLY A 266 1.89 -2.49 -26.74
CA GLY A 266 1.12 -3.08 -27.82
C GLY A 266 -0.37 -3.09 -27.50
N LYS A 267 -1.23 -3.05 -28.52
CA LYS A 267 -2.72 -3.02 -28.39
C LYS A 267 -3.27 -4.11 -27.44
N GLY A 268 -2.67 -5.29 -27.44
CA GLY A 268 -3.07 -6.39 -26.56
C GLY A 268 -2.76 -6.09 -25.08
N ASP A 269 -1.59 -5.55 -24.78
CA ASP A 269 -1.22 -5.18 -23.41
C ASP A 269 -1.99 -3.96 -22.94
N GLU A 270 -2.26 -3.00 -23.83
CA GLU A 270 -3.12 -1.84 -23.56
C GLU A 270 -4.49 -2.27 -23.02
N GLN A 271 -5.15 -3.23 -23.68
CA GLN A 271 -6.43 -3.76 -23.22
C GLN A 271 -6.32 -4.45 -21.85
N ARG A 272 -5.24 -5.20 -21.61
CA ARG A 272 -5.03 -5.91 -20.34
C ARG A 272 -4.78 -4.94 -19.19
N VAL A 273 -3.95 -3.92 -19.40
CA VAL A 273 -3.70 -2.86 -18.42
C VAL A 273 -4.98 -2.06 -18.17
N THR A 274 -5.76 -1.74 -19.21
CA THR A 274 -7.05 -1.05 -19.06
C THR A 274 -8.03 -1.85 -18.20
N ARG A 275 -8.09 -3.18 -18.38
CA ARG A 275 -8.91 -4.08 -17.55
C ARG A 275 -8.43 -4.09 -16.10
N ALA A 276 -7.11 -4.20 -15.88
CA ALA A 276 -6.51 -4.18 -14.54
C ALA A 276 -6.77 -2.85 -13.82
N PHE A 277 -6.58 -1.72 -14.51
CA PHE A 277 -6.91 -0.37 -14.03
C PHE A 277 -8.38 -0.26 -13.61
N THR A 278 -9.30 -0.68 -14.47
CA THR A 278 -10.74 -0.62 -14.18
C THR A 278 -11.10 -1.50 -12.97
N SER A 279 -10.50 -2.70 -12.89
CA SER A 279 -10.68 -3.60 -11.75
C SER A 279 -10.16 -2.98 -10.45
N ARG A 280 -8.96 -2.38 -10.46
CA ARG A 280 -8.40 -1.67 -9.30
C ARG A 280 -9.30 -0.53 -8.85
N CYS A 281 -9.77 0.33 -9.77
CA CYS A 281 -10.63 1.45 -9.43
C CYS A 281 -11.91 1.00 -8.71
N ARG A 282 -12.56 -0.06 -9.22
CA ARG A 282 -13.76 -0.64 -8.59
C ARG A 282 -13.44 -1.25 -7.23
N ALA A 283 -12.35 -2.01 -7.12
CA ALA A 283 -11.93 -2.63 -5.86
C ALA A 283 -11.58 -1.58 -4.79
N GLU A 284 -10.91 -0.50 -5.18
CA GLU A 284 -10.54 0.61 -4.29
C GLU A 284 -11.77 1.38 -3.80
N ALA A 285 -12.77 1.58 -4.66
CA ALA A 285 -14.05 2.17 -4.27
C ALA A 285 -14.77 1.31 -3.23
N VAL A 286 -14.84 -0.01 -3.43
CA VAL A 286 -15.46 -0.94 -2.48
C VAL A 286 -14.68 -0.97 -1.15
N ARG A 287 -13.35 -1.05 -1.20
CA ARG A 287 -12.48 -1.07 0.00
C ARG A 287 -12.57 0.20 0.84
N SER A 288 -13.00 1.33 0.26
CA SER A 288 -13.15 2.59 0.98
C SER A 288 -14.29 2.58 2.01
N GLY A 289 -15.19 1.60 1.96
CA GLY A 289 -16.29 1.46 2.91
C GLY A 289 -17.41 2.51 2.76
N VAL A 290 -17.40 3.29 1.68
CA VAL A 290 -18.47 4.25 1.38
C VAL A 290 -19.79 3.53 1.06
N ALA A 291 -20.92 4.22 1.29
CA ALA A 291 -22.24 3.68 1.01
C ALA A 291 -22.43 3.33 -0.47
N PRO A 292 -23.29 2.35 -0.82
CA PRO A 292 -23.52 1.94 -2.22
C PRO A 292 -23.85 3.09 -3.17
N ALA A 293 -24.62 4.09 -2.72
CA ALA A 293 -24.97 5.27 -3.51
C ALA A 293 -23.77 6.14 -3.91
N GLN A 294 -22.68 6.11 -3.11
CA GLN A 294 -21.46 6.92 -3.33
C GLN A 294 -20.34 6.13 -4.01
N LEU A 295 -20.53 4.84 -4.29
CA LEU A 295 -19.49 4.00 -4.92
C LEU A 295 -19.09 4.53 -6.29
N ARG A 296 -20.04 5.04 -7.07
CA ARG A 296 -19.78 5.59 -8.41
C ARG A 296 -18.90 6.83 -8.34
N ASP A 297 -19.21 7.77 -7.44
CA ASP A 297 -18.42 8.98 -7.26
C ASP A 297 -17.01 8.66 -6.76
N ARG A 298 -16.90 7.69 -5.85
CA ARG A 298 -15.61 7.21 -5.38
C ARG A 298 -14.80 6.54 -6.48
N GLU A 299 -15.42 5.71 -7.32
CA GLU A 299 -14.77 5.09 -8.46
C GLU A 299 -14.27 6.14 -9.46
N VAL A 300 -15.08 7.16 -9.77
CA VAL A 300 -14.68 8.30 -10.63
C VAL A 300 -13.48 9.03 -10.02
N ALA A 301 -13.51 9.31 -8.72
CA ALA A 301 -12.38 9.96 -8.03
C ALA A 301 -11.09 9.13 -8.11
N VAL A 302 -11.17 7.80 -7.99
CA VAL A 302 -10.01 6.91 -8.16
C VAL A 302 -9.56 6.85 -9.62
N ARG A 303 -10.49 6.82 -10.59
CA ARG A 303 -10.18 6.84 -12.03
C ARG A 303 -9.45 8.12 -12.44
N ASN A 304 -9.80 9.26 -11.85
CA ASN A 304 -9.11 10.54 -12.06
C ASN A 304 -7.65 10.52 -11.59
N GLN A 305 -7.24 9.51 -10.81
CA GLN A 305 -5.83 9.33 -10.47
C GLN A 305 -5.00 8.72 -11.61
N GLY A 306 -5.63 8.30 -12.69
CA GLY A 306 -4.97 7.71 -13.85
C GLY A 306 -4.44 6.30 -13.60
N VAL A 307 -3.79 5.76 -14.63
CA VAL A 307 -3.14 4.46 -14.62
C VAL A 307 -1.85 4.55 -13.79
N LYS A 308 -1.64 3.55 -12.94
CA LYS A 308 -0.47 3.43 -12.06
C LYS A 308 0.40 2.25 -12.50
N ARG A 309 1.66 2.22 -12.07
CA ARG A 309 2.57 1.09 -12.37
C ARG A 309 2.04 -0.26 -11.87
N VAL A 310 1.29 -0.28 -10.77
CA VAL A 310 0.62 -1.50 -10.27
C VAL A 310 -0.36 -2.11 -11.27
N ASP A 311 -0.96 -1.31 -12.16
CA ASP A 311 -1.93 -1.79 -13.15
C ASP A 311 -1.25 -2.67 -14.23
N PHE A 312 0.07 -2.50 -14.44
CA PHE A 312 0.88 -3.32 -15.33
C PHE A 312 1.21 -4.70 -14.75
N LEU A 313 0.90 -4.94 -13.47
CA LEU A 313 0.98 -6.27 -12.87
C LEU A 313 -0.21 -7.16 -13.26
N LEU A 314 -1.20 -6.61 -13.98
CA LEU A 314 -2.33 -7.34 -14.55
C LEU A 314 -3.14 -8.14 -13.51
N GLY A 315 -3.28 -7.59 -12.31
CA GLY A 315 -3.98 -8.20 -11.18
C GLY A 315 -3.09 -9.09 -10.28
N LYS A 316 -1.84 -9.34 -10.65
CA LYS A 316 -0.87 -10.05 -9.82
C LYS A 316 -0.17 -9.11 -8.83
N THR A 317 -0.94 -8.59 -7.89
CA THR A 317 -0.50 -7.49 -7.02
C THR A 317 -0.03 -7.95 -5.65
N VAL A 318 -0.14 -9.23 -5.32
CA VAL A 318 0.31 -9.76 -4.03
C VAL A 318 1.82 -10.00 -4.08
N LEU A 319 2.56 -9.40 -3.15
CA LEU A 319 3.99 -9.63 -2.98
C LEU A 319 4.24 -11.06 -2.49
N VAL A 320 4.96 -11.85 -3.30
CA VAL A 320 5.49 -13.16 -2.89
C VAL A 320 6.86 -12.98 -2.23
N GLY A 321 7.66 -12.04 -2.73
CA GLY A 321 8.96 -11.68 -2.19
C GLY A 321 9.92 -11.15 -3.26
N LEU A 322 11.20 -11.22 -2.93
CA LEU A 322 12.36 -10.83 -3.71
C LEU A 322 13.23 -12.07 -3.96
N MET A 323 13.75 -12.19 -5.17
CA MET A 323 14.60 -13.31 -5.60
C MET A 323 15.92 -12.76 -6.15
N ARG A 324 17.03 -13.42 -5.86
CA ARG A 324 18.35 -13.02 -6.39
C ARG A 324 18.42 -13.30 -7.89
N VAL A 325 18.94 -12.35 -8.65
CA VAL A 325 19.28 -12.55 -10.06
C VAL A 325 20.71 -13.11 -10.12
N ARG A 326 20.89 -14.35 -10.59
CA ARG A 326 22.21 -15.03 -10.57
C ARG A 326 23.26 -14.39 -11.47
N GLU A 327 22.81 -13.74 -12.53
CA GLU A 327 23.66 -13.23 -13.61
C GLU A 327 24.01 -11.75 -13.44
N ASP A 328 23.50 -11.09 -12.39
CA ASP A 328 23.67 -9.66 -12.23
C ASP A 328 24.81 -9.32 -11.25
N PRO A 329 25.91 -8.71 -11.72
CA PRO A 329 27.03 -8.34 -10.86
C PRO A 329 26.67 -7.24 -9.86
N GLU A 330 25.63 -6.44 -10.13
CA GLU A 330 25.18 -5.37 -9.24
C GLU A 330 24.34 -5.88 -8.05
N GLY A 331 23.99 -7.17 -8.06
CA GLY A 331 23.18 -7.77 -7.00
C GLY A 331 21.71 -7.33 -7.03
N CYS A 332 21.14 -7.04 -8.21
CA CYS A 332 19.72 -6.74 -8.35
C CYS A 332 18.85 -7.89 -7.84
N LEU A 333 17.74 -7.50 -7.23
CA LEU A 333 16.69 -8.43 -6.81
C LEU A 333 15.50 -8.34 -7.75
N ARG A 334 14.95 -9.49 -8.09
CA ARG A 334 13.71 -9.61 -8.85
C ARG A 334 12.52 -9.64 -7.91
N LEU A 335 11.61 -8.69 -8.07
CA LEU A 335 10.30 -8.70 -7.44
C LEU A 335 9.44 -9.83 -8.03
N VAL A 336 8.88 -10.66 -7.15
CA VAL A 336 7.96 -11.74 -7.50
C VAL A 336 6.58 -11.42 -6.95
N THR A 337 5.57 -11.43 -7.82
CA THR A 337 4.17 -11.22 -7.44
C THR A 337 3.27 -12.36 -7.93
N ALA A 338 2.17 -12.57 -7.22
CA ALA A 338 1.16 -13.60 -7.50
C ALA A 338 -0.19 -12.97 -7.87
#